data_AF-A0A0F2CCN1-F1
#
_entry.id   AF-A0A0F2CCN1-F1
#
_cell.length_a   1.000
_cell.length_b   1.000
_cell.length_c   1.000
_cell.angle_alpha   90.00
_cell.angle_beta   90.00
_cell.angle_gamma   90.00
#
_symmetry.space_group_name_H-M   'P 1'
#
loop_
_entity.id
_entity.type
_entity.pdbx_description
1 polymer ?
#
loop_
_entity_poly.entity_id
_entity_poly.type
_entity_poly.pdbx_seq_one_letter_code
_entity_poly.pdbx_strand_id
1 'polypeptide(L)'
;MPDAGDLAELRDLQARAYGRSGGLTDAEAARLRALQARDGAQPVETREAERVAAVGAPRADMAAPIAESSPDFAHGFESPEVDAGNRWSLLAGRGRLLALAAVATLVCGVGMGWLLFGQSRAEAVALTAEQQEWQRDLVAEGVYDQGSVSPVAEKDGVVIWTATRDETERICLILSDGEITVPTCQPSEAVLATGMYGSIMVGDPAADQRQVSAQLLFSASGEPAVAVSSNLFSEERSGIVYANEAETRIAGRLAEDEGFDPNSIWVVGYDDDVPIWTAMKVDEPGSCLIHDGSTPDSPVVCADPQTIAEQQAGLVLNVVDPTSGATTRFELAPNGPTYLVITREGGALNAGGD
;
A
#
# COMPACT_ATOMS: atom_id res chain seq x y z
N MET A 1 -33.51 -20.55 -8.99
CA MET A 1 -33.16 -19.23 -9.58
C MET A 1 -34.00 -18.18 -8.89
N PRO A 2 -33.40 -17.14 -8.28
CA PRO A 2 -34.14 -15.97 -7.84
C PRO A 2 -34.81 -15.32 -9.05
N ASP A 3 -36.07 -14.91 -8.90
CA ASP A 3 -36.76 -14.19 -9.96
C ASP A 3 -36.24 -12.75 -10.09
N ALA A 4 -36.61 -12.06 -11.17
CA ALA A 4 -36.16 -10.68 -11.40
C ALA A 4 -36.63 -9.70 -10.30
N GLY A 5 -37.71 -10.03 -9.59
CA GLY A 5 -38.21 -9.27 -8.45
C GLY A 5 -37.33 -9.46 -7.23
N ASP A 6 -36.96 -10.70 -6.91
CA ASP A 6 -36.05 -11.04 -5.80
C ASP A 6 -34.68 -10.35 -5.95
N LEU A 7 -34.15 -10.27 -7.18
CA LEU A 7 -32.88 -9.57 -7.44
C LEU A 7 -32.99 -8.04 -7.32
N ALA A 8 -34.14 -7.47 -7.68
CA ALA A 8 -34.38 -6.05 -7.50
C ALA A 8 -34.54 -5.69 -6.02
N GLU A 9 -35.26 -6.52 -5.26
CA GLU A 9 -35.44 -6.40 -3.81
C GLU A 9 -34.12 -6.53 -3.07
N LEU A 10 -33.26 -7.49 -3.45
CA LEU A 10 -31.93 -7.66 -2.86
C LEU A 10 -31.05 -6.43 -3.06
N ARG A 11 -31.02 -5.83 -4.26
CA ARG A 11 -30.22 -4.62 -4.52
C ARG A 11 -30.71 -3.42 -3.71
N ASP A 12 -32.02 -3.24 -3.59
CA ASP A 12 -32.61 -2.17 -2.79
C ASP A 12 -32.29 -2.32 -1.29
N LEU A 13 -32.43 -3.55 -0.76
CA LEU A 13 -32.09 -3.85 0.63
C LEU A 13 -30.60 -3.67 0.91
N GLN A 14 -29.71 -4.07 -0.01
CA GLN A 14 -28.26 -3.84 0.11
C GLN A 14 -27.91 -2.36 0.06
N ALA A 15 -28.53 -1.58 -0.83
CA ALA A 15 -28.31 -0.14 -0.91
C ALA A 15 -28.73 0.57 0.38
N ARG A 16 -29.77 0.09 1.06
CA ARG A 16 -30.22 0.62 2.37
C ARG A 16 -29.38 0.12 3.55
N ALA A 17 -28.93 -1.14 3.50
CA ALA A 17 -28.05 -1.74 4.50
C ALA A 17 -26.69 -1.02 4.58
N TYR A 18 -26.09 -0.78 3.42
CA TYR A 18 -24.72 -0.28 3.29
C TYR A 18 -24.65 1.20 2.87
N GLY A 19 -25.80 1.84 2.67
CA GLY A 19 -25.91 3.25 2.35
C GLY A 19 -25.67 4.15 3.57
N ARG A 20 -25.45 5.44 3.31
CA ARG A 20 -25.08 6.46 4.32
C ARG A 20 -26.05 6.58 5.51
N SER A 21 -27.31 6.14 5.33
CA SER A 21 -28.36 6.19 6.35
C SER A 21 -28.55 4.88 7.14
N GLY A 22 -27.90 3.77 6.74
CA GLY A 22 -27.78 2.52 7.52
C GLY A 22 -29.04 1.97 8.21
N GLY A 23 -30.21 2.20 7.64
CA GLY A 23 -31.50 1.99 8.33
C GLY A 23 -32.25 0.80 7.77
N LEU A 24 -31.89 -0.42 8.18
CA LEU A 24 -32.74 -1.60 8.02
C LEU A 24 -33.51 -1.84 9.31
N THR A 25 -34.80 -2.11 9.20
CA THR A 25 -35.56 -2.71 10.31
C THR A 25 -35.18 -4.19 10.47
N ASP A 26 -35.42 -4.78 11.65
CA ASP A 26 -35.10 -6.20 11.91
C ASP A 26 -35.77 -7.15 10.90
N ALA A 27 -36.99 -6.81 10.46
CA ALA A 27 -37.72 -7.55 9.45
C ALA A 27 -37.03 -7.50 8.08
N GLU A 28 -36.50 -6.33 7.69
CA GLU A 28 -35.79 -6.15 6.42
C GLU A 28 -34.39 -6.78 6.47
N ALA A 29 -33.71 -6.75 7.62
CA ALA A 29 -32.45 -7.45 7.82
C ALA A 29 -32.60 -8.97 7.75
N ALA A 30 -33.70 -9.52 8.28
CA ALA A 30 -34.05 -10.93 8.12
C ALA A 30 -34.38 -11.28 6.66
N ARG A 31 -35.08 -10.39 5.95
CA ARG A 31 -35.41 -10.55 4.53
C ARG A 31 -34.16 -10.54 3.65
N LEU A 32 -33.21 -9.63 3.90
CA LEU A 32 -31.93 -9.55 3.19
C LEU A 32 -31.12 -10.85 3.34
N ARG A 33 -31.00 -11.39 4.56
CA ARG A 33 -30.31 -12.67 4.82
C ARG A 33 -30.94 -13.83 4.06
N ALA A 34 -32.27 -13.88 4.00
CA ALA A 34 -32.99 -14.93 3.28
C ALA A 34 -32.77 -14.85 1.76
N LEU A 35 -32.68 -13.65 1.18
CA LEU A 35 -32.39 -13.47 -0.23
C LEU A 35 -30.92 -13.82 -0.57
N GLN A 36 -29.97 -13.42 0.27
CA GLN A 36 -28.54 -13.75 0.09
C GLN A 36 -28.27 -15.25 0.18
N ALA A 37 -28.91 -15.97 1.11
CA ALA A 37 -28.78 -17.41 1.23
C ALA A 37 -29.29 -18.18 -0.01
N ARG A 38 -30.26 -17.60 -0.74
CA ARG A 38 -30.80 -18.19 -1.98
C ARG A 38 -29.91 -17.93 -3.20
N ASP A 39 -29.18 -16.80 -3.20
CA ASP A 39 -28.27 -16.44 -4.29
C ASP A 39 -26.94 -17.22 -4.20
N GLY A 40 -26.42 -17.41 -2.98
CA GLY A 40 -25.17 -18.16 -2.73
C GLY A 40 -25.26 -19.68 -2.92
N ALA A 41 -26.45 -20.26 -3.08
CA ALA A 41 -26.65 -21.69 -3.25
C ALA A 41 -26.59 -22.18 -4.71
N GLN A 42 -26.08 -21.37 -5.65
CA GLN A 42 -25.90 -21.82 -7.03
C GLN A 42 -24.60 -22.64 -7.19
N PRO A 43 -24.67 -23.86 -7.77
CA PRO A 43 -23.48 -24.55 -8.24
C PRO A 43 -22.87 -23.75 -9.39
N VAL A 44 -21.65 -23.27 -9.20
CA VAL A 44 -20.86 -22.69 -10.28
C VAL A 44 -20.44 -23.84 -11.19
N GLU A 45 -21.16 -24.04 -12.31
CA GLU A 45 -20.65 -24.86 -13.40
C GLU A 45 -19.43 -24.14 -14.00
N THR A 46 -18.26 -24.72 -13.75
CA THR A 46 -16.96 -24.30 -14.27
C THR A 46 -16.99 -24.35 -15.79
N ARG A 47 -17.13 -23.18 -16.43
CA ARG A 47 -16.89 -23.01 -17.87
C ARG A 47 -15.42 -22.69 -18.10
N GLU A 48 -14.59 -23.73 -18.02
CA GLU A 48 -13.21 -23.71 -18.47
C GLU A 48 -13.12 -24.37 -19.85
N ALA A 49 -12.89 -23.58 -20.88
CA ALA A 49 -12.06 -23.90 -22.05
C ALA A 49 -12.25 -22.84 -23.14
N GLU A 50 -11.14 -22.56 -23.83
CA GLU A 50 -11.07 -21.95 -25.15
C GLU A 50 -10.82 -20.42 -25.22
N ARG A 51 -9.56 -20.04 -24.96
CA ARG A 51 -8.83 -19.23 -25.96
C ARG A 51 -7.32 -19.44 -25.90
N VAL A 52 -6.87 -20.39 -26.72
CA VAL A 52 -5.47 -20.58 -27.12
C VAL A 52 -5.12 -19.58 -28.24
N ALA A 53 -3.98 -18.92 -28.06
CA ALA A 53 -3.01 -18.40 -29.05
C ALA A 53 -3.48 -17.62 -30.31
N ALA A 54 -3.00 -16.39 -30.44
CA ALA A 54 -2.48 -15.81 -31.69
C ALA A 54 -1.61 -14.57 -31.36
N VAL A 55 -0.27 -14.66 -31.42
CA VAL A 55 0.61 -14.22 -32.54
C VAL A 55 0.90 -12.71 -32.58
N GLY A 56 2.20 -12.37 -32.51
CA GLY A 56 2.77 -11.25 -33.29
C GLY A 56 3.70 -10.28 -32.54
N ALA A 57 5.01 -10.55 -32.54
CA ALA A 57 6.06 -9.54 -32.38
C ALA A 57 6.40 -8.88 -33.75
N PRO A 58 7.41 -8.00 -33.84
CA PRO A 58 7.32 -6.54 -33.77
C PRO A 58 7.47 -5.87 -35.15
N ARG A 59 7.12 -4.58 -35.27
CA ARG A 59 7.42 -3.78 -36.47
C ARG A 59 8.28 -2.58 -36.12
N ALA A 60 9.49 -2.59 -36.66
CA ALA A 60 10.43 -1.49 -36.73
C ALA A 60 10.16 -0.61 -37.97
N ASP A 61 10.80 0.56 -37.94
CA ASP A 61 11.05 1.53 -39.03
C ASP A 61 9.89 2.44 -39.47
N MET A 62 9.98 3.70 -39.06
CA MET A 62 10.19 4.80 -40.03
C MET A 62 10.87 6.00 -39.35
N ALA A 63 12.14 6.18 -39.67
CA ALA A 63 12.86 7.45 -39.56
C ALA A 63 12.49 8.37 -40.72
N ALA A 64 12.39 9.68 -40.48
CA ALA A 64 13.15 10.73 -41.20
C ALA A 64 12.57 12.15 -40.95
N PRO A 65 13.41 13.20 -41.09
CA PRO A 65 13.22 14.51 -40.49
C PRO A 65 12.61 15.53 -41.47
N ILE A 66 12.08 16.65 -40.94
CA ILE A 66 11.83 17.84 -41.74
C ILE A 66 12.55 19.02 -41.10
N ALA A 67 13.53 19.52 -41.85
CA ALA A 67 14.28 20.72 -41.61
C ALA A 67 13.50 21.96 -42.09
N GLU A 68 13.75 23.07 -41.38
CA GLU A 68 13.91 24.46 -41.85
C GLU A 68 12.99 24.99 -42.96
N SER A 69 12.26 26.07 -42.63
CA SER A 69 12.24 27.31 -43.44
C SER A 69 11.61 28.47 -42.65
N SER A 70 12.42 29.50 -42.39
CA SER A 70 11.99 30.86 -42.04
C SER A 70 11.14 31.47 -43.18
N PRO A 71 10.44 32.58 -42.91
CA PRO A 71 11.03 33.84 -43.38
C PRO A 71 10.90 34.99 -42.39
N ASP A 72 12.06 35.60 -42.16
CA ASP A 72 12.34 37.03 -42.34
C ASP A 72 11.13 37.91 -42.76
N PHE A 73 10.70 38.79 -41.85
CA PHE A 73 9.94 39.99 -42.19
C PHE A 73 10.60 41.21 -41.55
N ALA A 74 11.69 41.63 -42.18
CA ALA A 74 12.11 43.03 -42.18
C ALA A 74 11.12 43.84 -43.05
N HIS A 75 10.20 44.55 -42.40
CA HIS A 75 9.57 45.72 -43.03
C HIS A 75 9.91 46.96 -42.21
N GLY A 76 10.81 47.74 -42.79
CA GLY A 76 11.05 49.11 -42.39
C GLY A 76 9.77 49.91 -42.51
N PHE A 77 9.48 50.65 -41.45
CA PHE A 77 8.59 51.79 -41.51
C PHE A 77 9.43 53.03 -41.25
N GLU A 78 9.36 53.91 -42.24
CA GLU A 78 9.90 55.26 -42.27
C GLU A 78 9.64 56.01 -40.96
N SER A 79 10.71 56.63 -40.45
CA SER A 79 10.64 57.70 -39.48
C SER A 79 9.93 58.92 -40.10
N PRO A 80 8.85 59.43 -39.49
CA PRO A 80 8.49 60.82 -39.66
C PRO A 80 9.34 61.64 -38.67
N GLU A 81 10.31 62.40 -39.18
CA GLU A 81 10.83 63.58 -38.49
C GLU A 81 9.67 64.55 -38.29
N VAL A 82 9.19 64.66 -37.05
CA VAL A 82 8.33 65.77 -36.62
C VAL A 82 9.07 66.50 -35.52
N ASP A 83 9.76 67.54 -35.95
CA ASP A 83 10.24 68.61 -35.11
C ASP A 83 9.03 69.43 -34.63
N ALA A 84 8.65 69.29 -33.36
CA ALA A 84 7.60 70.10 -32.75
C ALA A 84 7.74 70.16 -31.22
N GLY A 85 8.63 71.05 -30.78
CA GLY A 85 8.36 72.02 -29.71
C GLY A 85 7.62 71.55 -28.46
N ASN A 86 8.39 71.41 -27.38
CA ASN A 86 8.10 71.97 -26.06
C ASN A 86 6.61 72.03 -25.63
N ARG A 87 6.04 70.88 -25.25
CA ARG A 87 4.71 70.78 -24.60
C ARG A 87 4.72 69.95 -23.31
N TRP A 88 5.86 69.82 -22.66
CA TRP A 88 6.04 68.94 -21.48
C TRP A 88 5.86 69.63 -20.11
N SER A 89 5.44 70.89 -20.06
CA SER A 89 5.25 71.60 -18.80
C SER A 89 3.84 71.51 -18.19
N LEU A 90 2.87 70.86 -18.86
CA LEU A 90 1.48 70.75 -18.36
C LEU A 90 0.99 69.33 -18.06
N LEU A 91 1.80 68.29 -18.28
CA LEU A 91 1.47 66.88 -17.94
C LEU A 91 2.16 66.37 -16.66
N ALA A 92 3.08 67.16 -16.08
CA ALA A 92 3.81 66.80 -14.86
C ALA A 92 2.91 66.64 -13.62
N GLY A 93 1.69 67.22 -13.62
CA GLY A 93 0.72 67.08 -12.55
C GLY A 93 -0.09 65.77 -12.58
N ARG A 94 -0.31 65.18 -13.76
CA ARG A 94 -1.12 63.95 -13.94
C ARG A 94 -0.29 62.67 -14.00
N GLY A 95 0.99 62.76 -14.34
CA GLY A 95 1.90 61.61 -14.34
C GLY A 95 2.07 60.97 -12.94
N ARG A 96 2.01 61.77 -11.88
CA ARG A 96 2.09 61.27 -10.49
C ARG A 96 0.89 60.42 -10.08
N LEU A 97 -0.31 60.77 -10.56
CA LEU A 97 -1.53 60.00 -10.29
C LEU A 97 -1.55 58.67 -11.05
N LEU A 98 -1.07 58.66 -12.29
CA LEU A 98 -0.94 57.42 -13.08
C LEU A 98 0.16 56.50 -12.51
N ALA A 99 1.27 57.05 -12.04
CA ALA A 99 2.32 56.28 -11.38
C ALA A 99 1.85 55.68 -10.04
N LEU A 100 1.12 56.45 -9.22
CA LEU A 100 0.52 55.95 -7.98
C LEU A 100 -0.53 54.86 -8.24
N ALA A 101 -1.35 55.03 -9.27
CA ALA A 101 -2.30 53.99 -9.68
C ALA A 101 -1.58 52.71 -10.10
N ALA A 102 -0.54 52.79 -10.93
CA ALA A 102 0.23 51.61 -11.36
C ALA A 102 0.90 50.88 -10.17
N VAL A 103 1.47 51.62 -9.22
CA VAL A 103 2.04 51.04 -7.99
C VAL A 103 0.97 50.38 -7.14
N ALA A 104 -0.19 51.03 -6.97
CA ALA A 104 -1.30 50.46 -6.22
C ALA A 104 -1.82 49.16 -6.86
N THR A 105 -1.95 49.12 -8.19
CA THR A 105 -2.35 47.90 -8.92
C THR A 105 -1.31 46.80 -8.80
N LEU A 106 -0.02 47.14 -8.82
CA LEU A 106 1.07 46.17 -8.67
C LEU A 106 1.13 45.62 -7.24
N VAL A 107 0.98 46.46 -6.22
CA VAL A 107 0.90 46.01 -4.81
C VAL A 107 -0.35 45.16 -4.58
N CYS A 108 -1.50 45.54 -5.15
CA CYS A 108 -2.73 44.76 -5.06
C CYS A 108 -2.60 43.44 -5.83
N GLY A 109 -1.96 43.43 -7.00
CA GLY A 109 -1.72 42.24 -7.81
C GLY A 109 -0.75 41.26 -7.13
N VAL A 110 0.33 41.76 -6.54
CA VAL A 110 1.28 40.95 -5.75
C VAL A 110 0.61 40.45 -4.47
N GLY A 111 -0.16 41.29 -3.77
CA GLY A 111 -0.88 40.88 -2.56
C GLY A 111 -1.95 39.82 -2.82
N MET A 112 -2.76 40.00 -3.87
CA MET A 112 -3.77 39.00 -4.27
C MET A 112 -3.14 37.75 -4.87
N GLY A 113 -2.07 37.87 -5.65
CA GLY A 113 -1.32 36.72 -6.16
C GLY A 113 -0.70 35.90 -5.05
N TRP A 114 -0.15 36.55 -4.02
CA TRP A 114 0.41 35.86 -2.86
C TRP A 114 -0.66 35.20 -1.99
N LEU A 115 -1.84 35.82 -1.83
CA LEU A 115 -2.94 35.21 -1.09
C LEU A 115 -3.59 34.03 -1.83
N LEU A 116 -3.70 34.10 -3.16
CA LEU A 116 -4.35 33.05 -3.96
C LEU A 116 -3.42 31.88 -4.31
N PHE A 117 -2.11 32.11 -4.43
CA PHE A 117 -1.15 31.08 -4.87
C PHE A 117 -0.02 30.80 -3.87
N GLY A 118 0.16 31.62 -2.84
CA GLY A 118 1.20 31.41 -1.82
C GLY A 118 0.83 30.41 -0.73
N GLN A 119 -0.46 30.05 -0.63
CA GLN A 119 -0.99 29.15 0.40
C GLN A 119 -0.96 27.67 0.00
N SER A 120 -0.56 27.34 -1.23
CA SER A 120 -0.65 25.97 -1.76
C SER A 120 0.52 25.07 -1.38
N ARG A 121 1.55 25.55 -0.67
CA ARG A 121 2.52 24.61 -0.10
C ARG A 121 1.85 23.92 1.08
N ALA A 122 1.66 22.61 0.95
CA ALA A 122 1.35 21.73 2.07
C ALA A 122 2.13 22.20 3.31
N GLU A 123 1.42 22.30 4.44
CA GLU A 123 1.93 22.83 5.71
C GLU A 123 3.33 22.26 5.97
N ALA A 124 4.34 23.11 5.81
CA ALA A 124 5.72 22.65 5.87
C ALA A 124 5.98 22.08 7.27
N VAL A 125 6.42 20.82 7.33
CA VAL A 125 6.76 20.18 8.60
C VAL A 125 7.79 21.05 9.31
N ALA A 126 7.42 21.56 10.48
CA ALA A 126 8.28 22.43 11.27
C ALA A 126 9.41 21.60 11.90
N LEU A 127 10.57 21.59 11.25
CA LEU A 127 11.75 20.86 11.73
C LEU A 127 12.41 21.56 12.92
N THR A 128 12.79 20.78 13.94
CA THR A 128 13.66 21.24 15.02
C THR A 128 15.07 21.58 14.51
N ALA A 129 15.87 22.27 15.31
CA ALA A 129 17.25 22.61 14.94
C ALA A 129 18.12 21.37 14.67
N GLU A 130 17.87 20.30 15.41
CA GLU A 130 18.52 19.00 15.27
C GLU A 130 18.09 18.30 13.98
N GLN A 131 16.79 18.26 13.69
CA GLN A 131 16.26 17.69 12.44
C GLN A 131 16.72 18.46 11.18
N GLN A 132 16.96 19.77 11.31
CA GLN A 132 17.58 20.56 10.24
C GLN A 132 19.04 20.18 10.01
N GLU A 133 19.75 19.70 11.04
CA GLU A 133 21.09 19.14 10.88
C GLU A 133 21.03 17.81 10.12
N TRP A 134 20.09 16.94 10.49
CA TRP A 134 19.86 15.69 9.74
C TRP A 134 19.55 15.93 8.27
N GLN A 135 18.72 16.94 7.96
CA GLN A 135 18.45 17.32 6.57
C GLN A 135 19.71 17.82 5.86
N ARG A 136 20.57 18.60 6.54
CA ARG A 136 21.84 19.06 5.96
C ARG A 136 22.77 17.87 5.68
N ASP A 137 22.83 16.91 6.58
CA ASP A 137 23.65 15.72 6.43
C ASP A 137 23.16 14.86 5.25
N LEU A 138 21.85 14.62 5.14
CA LEU A 138 21.22 13.94 4.00
C LEU A 138 21.53 14.63 2.66
N VAL A 139 21.53 15.96 2.63
CA VAL A 139 21.88 16.73 1.42
C VAL A 139 23.38 16.67 1.15
N ALA A 140 24.21 16.69 2.19
CA ALA A 140 25.67 16.65 2.09
C ALA A 140 26.19 15.30 1.57
N GLU A 141 25.46 14.21 1.76
CA GLU A 141 25.75 12.90 1.15
C GLU A 141 25.84 12.97 -0.38
N GLY A 142 25.11 13.91 -1.01
CA GLY A 142 25.15 14.11 -2.47
C GLY A 142 24.54 12.97 -3.29
N VAL A 143 23.78 12.07 -2.64
CA VAL A 143 23.13 10.93 -3.28
C VAL A 143 21.79 11.31 -3.93
N TYR A 144 21.17 12.40 -3.47
CA TYR A 144 19.87 12.90 -3.94
C TYR A 144 20.03 14.10 -4.87
N ASP A 145 19.04 14.31 -5.74
CA ASP A 145 19.02 15.47 -6.63
C ASP A 145 19.00 16.76 -5.82
N GLN A 146 19.72 17.78 -6.29
CA GLN A 146 19.89 19.03 -5.56
C GLN A 146 18.53 19.70 -5.29
N GLY A 147 18.23 19.93 -4.01
CA GLY A 147 17.00 20.59 -3.57
C GLY A 147 15.75 19.70 -3.58
N SER A 148 15.89 18.39 -3.84
CA SER A 148 14.76 17.46 -3.83
C SER A 148 14.37 16.97 -2.43
N VAL A 149 15.30 17.00 -1.47
CA VAL A 149 15.08 16.52 -0.10
C VAL A 149 14.12 17.46 0.64
N SER A 150 12.90 17.00 0.89
CA SER A 150 11.85 17.75 1.58
C SER A 150 11.22 16.92 2.70
N PRO A 151 11.07 17.46 3.92
CA PRO A 151 10.32 16.78 4.97
C PRO A 151 8.82 16.80 4.63
N VAL A 152 8.13 15.69 4.88
CA VAL A 152 6.70 15.52 4.57
C VAL A 152 5.85 15.15 5.77
N ALA A 153 6.44 14.50 6.80
CA ALA A 153 5.81 14.33 8.11
C ALA A 153 6.85 14.11 9.21
N GLU A 154 6.40 14.23 10.46
CA GLU A 154 7.13 13.76 11.65
C GLU A 154 6.16 12.92 12.49
N LYS A 155 6.65 11.82 13.03
CA LYS A 155 5.88 10.94 13.91
C LYS A 155 6.79 10.26 14.92
N ASP A 156 6.54 10.54 16.20
CA ASP A 156 7.19 9.88 17.34
C ASP A 156 8.73 9.97 17.30
N GLY A 157 9.27 11.11 16.86
CA GLY A 157 10.70 11.37 16.73
C GLY A 157 11.28 10.99 15.36
N VAL A 158 10.54 10.25 14.53
CA VAL A 158 10.94 9.91 13.17
C VAL A 158 10.50 11.00 12.22
N VAL A 159 11.44 11.55 11.46
CA VAL A 159 11.13 12.43 10.34
C VAL A 159 11.06 11.62 9.06
N ILE A 160 10.03 11.90 8.27
CA ILE A 160 9.80 11.30 6.97
C ILE A 160 10.13 12.36 5.92
N TRP A 161 11.08 12.05 5.04
CA TRP A 161 11.43 12.89 3.89
C TRP A 161 11.07 12.20 2.59
N THR A 162 10.79 13.03 1.59
CA THR A 162 10.81 12.63 0.18
C THR A 162 12.02 13.25 -0.49
N ALA A 163 12.63 12.52 -1.40
CA ALA A 163 13.68 13.03 -2.26
C ALA A 163 13.56 12.42 -3.66
N THR A 164 14.27 13.00 -4.62
CA THR A 164 14.45 12.38 -5.93
C THR A 164 15.92 12.05 -6.14
N ARG A 165 16.18 11.09 -7.02
CA ARG A 165 17.52 10.66 -7.39
C ARG A 165 17.57 10.34 -8.88
N ASP A 166 18.78 10.44 -9.43
CA ASP A 166 19.08 10.12 -10.82
C ASP A 166 18.22 10.99 -11.76
N GLU A 167 18.27 12.31 -11.59
CA GLU A 167 17.51 13.28 -12.40
C GLU A 167 16.01 13.00 -12.38
N THR A 168 15.44 12.73 -11.21
CA THR A 168 14.02 12.40 -11.00
C THR A 168 13.54 11.06 -11.56
N GLU A 169 14.42 10.20 -12.05
CA GLU A 169 14.05 8.83 -12.47
C GLU A 169 13.60 7.96 -11.28
N ARG A 170 14.03 8.32 -10.06
CA ARG A 170 13.65 7.63 -8.83
C ARG A 170 13.09 8.60 -7.80
N ILE A 171 12.02 8.17 -7.13
CA ILE A 171 11.50 8.82 -5.92
C ILE A 171 11.96 7.98 -4.72
N CYS A 172 12.41 8.66 -3.67
CA CYS A 172 12.85 8.06 -2.43
C CYS A 172 11.96 8.50 -1.28
N LEU A 173 11.56 7.53 -0.44
CA LEU A 173 10.97 7.73 0.88
C LEU A 173 12.04 7.42 1.92
N ILE A 174 12.34 8.38 2.78
CA ILE A 174 13.43 8.28 3.77
C ILE A 174 12.81 8.43 5.15
N LEU A 175 13.08 7.48 6.04
CA LEU A 175 12.68 7.53 7.45
C LEU A 175 13.94 7.59 8.31
N SER A 176 14.00 8.51 9.27
CA SER A 176 15.11 8.55 10.25
C SER A 176 14.67 9.14 11.58
N ASP A 177 15.25 8.62 12.65
CA ASP A 177 15.15 9.10 14.02
C ASP A 177 16.40 9.89 14.48
N GLY A 178 17.34 10.16 13.56
CA GLY A 178 18.62 10.82 13.82
C GLY A 178 19.79 9.87 14.08
N GLU A 179 19.52 8.64 14.50
CA GLU A 179 20.55 7.61 14.72
C GLU A 179 20.61 6.65 13.53
N ILE A 180 19.45 6.26 13.01
CA ILE A 180 19.28 5.33 11.90
C ILE A 180 18.54 6.04 10.78
N THR A 181 19.01 5.84 9.54
CA THR A 181 18.36 6.35 8.32
C THR A 181 18.06 5.19 7.38
N VAL A 182 16.79 5.02 7.01
CA VAL A 182 16.32 3.95 6.11
C VAL A 182 15.74 4.57 4.84
N PRO A 183 16.52 4.66 3.74
CA PRO A 183 16.02 5.13 2.45
C PRO A 183 15.42 3.97 1.64
N THR A 184 14.22 4.18 1.09
CA THR A 184 13.58 3.30 0.11
C THR A 184 13.40 4.07 -1.19
N CYS A 185 14.04 3.65 -2.28
CA CYS A 185 13.94 4.32 -3.58
C CYS A 185 13.38 3.37 -4.63
N GLN A 186 12.45 3.86 -5.47
CA GLN A 186 11.84 3.10 -6.55
C GLN A 186 11.70 3.98 -7.81
N PRO A 187 11.53 3.39 -9.01
CA PRO A 187 11.29 4.16 -10.23
C PRO A 187 10.07 5.07 -10.08
N SER A 188 10.21 6.34 -10.49
CA SER A 188 9.19 7.36 -10.29
C SER A 188 7.83 6.98 -10.87
N GLU A 189 7.82 6.32 -12.03
CA GLU A 189 6.59 5.81 -12.66
C GLU A 189 5.81 4.85 -11.74
N ALA A 190 6.51 3.89 -11.11
CA ALA A 190 5.89 2.93 -10.21
C ALA A 190 5.31 3.62 -8.97
N VAL A 191 6.08 4.55 -8.40
CA VAL A 191 5.66 5.30 -7.20
C VAL A 191 4.44 6.19 -7.50
N LEU A 192 4.41 6.85 -8.65
CA LEU A 192 3.28 7.68 -9.05
C LEU A 192 2.02 6.84 -9.32
N ALA A 193 2.18 5.60 -9.79
CA ALA A 193 1.06 4.71 -10.08
C ALA A 193 0.46 4.04 -8.83
N THR A 194 1.30 3.56 -7.90
CA THR A 194 0.87 2.71 -6.77
C THR A 194 1.22 3.27 -5.39
N GLY A 195 1.96 4.38 -5.31
CA GLY A 195 2.58 4.85 -4.08
C GLY A 195 3.80 4.03 -3.69
N MET A 196 4.36 4.34 -2.52
CA MET A 196 5.49 3.64 -1.94
C MET A 196 5.30 3.46 -0.43
N TYR A 197 5.70 2.31 0.09
CA TYR A 197 5.71 2.02 1.52
C TYR A 197 7.15 1.96 2.06
N GLY A 198 7.34 2.42 3.29
CA GLY A 198 8.59 2.25 4.05
C GLY A 198 8.31 2.18 5.54
N SER A 199 9.22 1.56 6.30
CA SER A 199 9.12 1.48 7.75
C SER A 199 10.49 1.46 8.41
N ILE A 200 10.56 1.94 9.65
CA ILE A 200 11.73 1.93 10.52
C ILE A 200 11.33 1.41 11.90
N MET A 201 12.21 0.64 12.53
CA MET A 201 12.10 0.24 13.94
C MET A 201 12.92 1.21 14.78
N VAL A 202 12.30 1.80 15.80
CA VAL A 202 12.92 2.79 16.69
C VAL A 202 12.81 2.29 18.12
N GLY A 203 13.87 2.49 18.90
CA GLY A 203 13.96 2.09 20.30
C GLY A 203 14.93 0.92 20.53
N ASP A 204 15.02 0.51 21.79
CA ASP A 204 15.94 -0.55 22.23
C ASP A 204 15.40 -1.93 21.80
N PRO A 205 16.20 -2.76 21.09
CA PRO A 205 15.84 -4.14 20.78
C PRO A 205 15.51 -5.01 21.99
N ALA A 206 16.07 -4.70 23.16
CA ALA A 206 15.79 -5.43 24.40
C ALA A 206 14.52 -4.95 25.12
N ALA A 207 13.75 -4.03 24.54
CA ALA A 207 12.54 -3.45 25.12
C ALA A 207 11.40 -3.35 24.08
N ASP A 208 10.29 -2.69 24.44
CA ASP A 208 9.23 -2.34 23.49
C ASP A 208 9.82 -1.42 22.39
N GLN A 209 10.01 -1.99 21.21
CA GLN A 209 10.34 -1.25 20.00
C GLN A 209 9.09 -0.57 19.45
N ARG A 210 9.30 0.43 18.60
CA ARG A 210 8.24 1.11 17.88
C ARG A 210 8.50 1.01 16.39
N GLN A 211 7.60 0.38 15.67
CA GLN A 211 7.61 0.45 14.22
C GLN A 211 6.90 1.74 13.80
N VAL A 212 7.59 2.60 13.05
CA VAL A 212 6.99 3.73 12.34
C VAL A 212 6.96 3.38 10.88
N SER A 213 5.76 3.39 10.30
CA SER A 213 5.52 3.05 8.90
C SER A 213 4.89 4.23 8.16
N ALA A 214 5.35 4.49 6.95
CA ALA A 214 4.86 5.57 6.10
C ALA A 214 4.48 5.03 4.72
N GLN A 215 3.29 5.43 4.26
CA GLN A 215 2.83 5.22 2.89
C GLN A 215 2.86 6.57 2.17
N LEU A 216 3.76 6.70 1.21
CA LEU A 216 3.82 7.82 0.28
C LEU A 216 2.80 7.64 -0.84
N LEU A 217 2.03 8.68 -1.07
CA LEU A 217 1.07 8.86 -2.16
C LEU A 217 1.28 10.25 -2.76
N PHE A 218 0.71 10.48 -3.94
CA PHE A 218 0.70 11.79 -4.57
C PHE A 218 -0.73 12.29 -4.70
N SER A 219 -0.93 13.58 -4.43
CA SER A 219 -2.19 14.26 -4.69
C SER A 219 -2.47 14.35 -6.19
N ALA A 220 -3.69 14.75 -6.56
CA ALA A 220 -4.00 15.06 -7.96
C ALA A 220 -3.16 16.21 -8.55
N SER A 221 -2.58 17.07 -7.71
CA SER A 221 -1.62 18.12 -8.10
C SER A 221 -0.20 17.60 -8.28
N GLY A 222 0.07 16.32 -7.98
CA GLY A 222 1.42 15.75 -8.01
C GLY A 222 2.26 16.12 -6.78
N GLU A 223 1.63 16.55 -5.69
CA GLU A 223 2.33 16.86 -4.44
C GLU A 223 2.42 15.59 -3.57
N PRO A 224 3.58 15.34 -2.92
CA PRO A 224 3.72 14.19 -2.04
C PRO A 224 2.84 14.35 -0.80
N ALA A 225 2.12 13.30 -0.44
CA ALA A 225 1.34 13.17 0.78
C ALA A 225 1.67 11.83 1.43
N VAL A 226 1.88 11.82 2.75
CA VAL A 226 2.20 10.60 3.48
C VAL A 226 1.12 10.27 4.49
N ALA A 227 0.72 9.00 4.52
CA ALA A 227 -0.03 8.43 5.63
C ALA A 227 0.95 7.72 6.56
N VAL A 228 1.07 8.19 7.79
CA VAL A 228 2.03 7.66 8.77
C VAL A 228 1.29 6.95 9.89
N SER A 229 1.79 5.79 10.27
CA SER A 229 1.28 4.98 11.38
C SER A 229 2.43 4.58 12.29
N SER A 230 2.14 4.37 13.57
CA SER A 230 3.12 3.86 14.51
C SER A 230 2.49 2.78 15.38
N ASN A 231 3.18 1.66 15.51
CA ASN A 231 2.78 0.52 16.32
C ASN A 231 3.89 0.16 17.30
N LEU A 232 3.52 -0.22 18.51
CA LEU A 232 4.47 -0.82 19.46
C LEU A 232 4.68 -2.28 19.07
N PHE A 233 5.95 -2.68 19.00
CA PHE A 233 6.41 -4.01 18.70
C PHE A 233 7.28 -4.47 19.86
N SER A 234 6.92 -5.57 20.49
CA SER A 234 7.74 -6.16 21.55
C SER A 234 8.03 -7.60 21.15
N GLU A 235 9.30 -8.00 21.13
CA GLU A 235 9.64 -9.41 20.86
C GLU A 235 9.01 -10.35 21.90
N GLU A 236 8.77 -9.86 23.12
CA GLU A 236 8.13 -10.61 24.21
C GLU A 236 6.61 -10.77 24.08
N ARG A 237 5.93 -9.94 23.27
CA ARG A 237 4.48 -10.08 23.03
C ARG A 237 4.22 -10.11 21.54
N SER A 238 3.86 -11.28 21.03
CA SER A 238 3.22 -11.33 19.74
C SER A 238 1.94 -10.49 19.82
N GLY A 239 1.76 -9.56 18.87
CA GLY A 239 0.51 -8.80 18.75
C GLY A 239 -0.69 -9.67 18.36
N ILE A 240 -0.50 -10.99 18.32
CA ILE A 240 -1.45 -12.00 17.93
C ILE A 240 -2.36 -12.29 19.11
N VAL A 241 -3.66 -12.10 18.90
CA VAL A 241 -4.68 -12.49 19.86
C VAL A 241 -5.33 -13.76 19.35
N TYR A 242 -5.24 -14.82 20.13
CA TYR A 242 -5.86 -16.11 19.83
C TYR A 242 -7.32 -16.14 20.28
N ALA A 243 -8.12 -17.05 19.71
CA ALA A 243 -9.56 -17.08 19.95
C ALA A 243 -9.90 -17.50 21.39
N ASN A 244 -9.02 -18.26 22.05
CA ASN A 244 -9.22 -18.78 23.39
C ASN A 244 -7.90 -19.05 24.14
N GLU A 245 -8.01 -19.36 25.44
CA GLU A 245 -6.86 -19.66 26.31
C GLU A 245 -6.11 -20.94 25.92
N ALA A 246 -6.79 -21.92 25.32
CA ALA A 246 -6.15 -23.16 24.90
C ALA A 246 -5.20 -22.92 23.73
N GLU A 247 -5.65 -22.18 22.72
CA GLU A 247 -4.82 -21.72 21.61
C GLU A 247 -3.65 -20.85 22.08
N THR A 248 -3.88 -19.94 23.03
CA THR A 248 -2.81 -19.12 23.61
C THR A 248 -1.73 -20.00 24.25
N ARG A 249 -2.13 -21.06 24.96
CA ARG A 249 -1.19 -22.01 25.58
C ARG A 249 -0.44 -22.85 24.54
N ILE A 250 -1.12 -23.26 23.47
CA ILE A 250 -0.51 -23.99 22.35
C ILE A 250 0.54 -23.12 21.67
N ALA A 251 0.21 -21.87 21.33
CA ALA A 251 1.14 -20.95 20.71
C ALA A 251 2.36 -20.66 21.58
N GLY A 252 2.17 -20.44 22.89
CA GLY A 252 3.28 -20.29 23.83
C GLY A 252 4.20 -21.51 23.83
N ARG A 253 3.64 -22.73 23.78
CA ARG A 253 4.45 -23.94 23.71
C ARG A 253 5.19 -24.08 22.38
N LEU A 254 4.52 -23.81 21.25
CA LEU A 254 5.17 -23.82 19.93
C LEU A 254 6.35 -22.84 19.91
N ALA A 255 6.21 -21.67 20.53
CA ALA A 255 7.32 -20.73 20.67
C ALA A 255 8.43 -21.24 21.60
N GLU A 256 8.10 -21.60 22.84
CA GLU A 256 9.08 -21.89 23.90
C GLU A 256 9.75 -23.25 23.75
N ASP A 257 8.98 -24.29 23.43
CA ASP A 257 9.48 -25.68 23.43
C ASP A 257 9.91 -26.14 22.03
N GLU A 258 9.25 -25.67 20.96
CA GLU A 258 9.49 -26.12 19.58
C GLU A 258 10.33 -25.13 18.74
N GLY A 259 10.63 -23.94 19.29
CA GLY A 259 11.51 -22.95 18.66
C GLY A 259 10.89 -22.20 17.47
N PHE A 260 9.56 -22.07 17.44
CA PHE A 260 8.87 -21.22 16.47
C PHE A 260 8.96 -19.75 16.88
N ASP A 261 9.03 -18.84 15.89
CA ASP A 261 8.98 -17.39 16.13
C ASP A 261 7.58 -17.02 16.65
N PRO A 262 7.45 -16.46 17.87
CA PRO A 262 6.17 -16.05 18.45
C PRO A 262 5.32 -15.16 17.55
N ASN A 263 5.95 -14.35 16.68
CA ASN A 263 5.27 -13.41 15.78
C ASN A 263 4.78 -14.06 14.48
N SER A 264 5.12 -15.33 14.27
CA SER A 264 4.77 -16.09 13.07
C SER A 264 3.68 -17.14 13.32
N ILE A 265 3.25 -17.36 14.57
CA ILE A 265 2.33 -18.43 14.95
C ILE A 265 0.88 -17.98 14.78
N TRP A 266 0.22 -18.41 13.70
CA TRP A 266 -1.16 -18.07 13.36
C TRP A 266 -2.02 -19.30 13.15
N VAL A 267 -3.29 -19.24 13.55
CA VAL A 267 -4.28 -20.25 13.16
C VAL A 267 -4.76 -19.94 11.74
N VAL A 268 -4.54 -20.86 10.80
CA VAL A 268 -4.96 -20.72 9.39
C VAL A 268 -6.33 -21.35 9.11
N GLY A 269 -6.84 -22.15 10.04
CA GLY A 269 -8.15 -22.78 9.97
C GLY A 269 -8.33 -23.84 11.06
N TYR A 270 -9.42 -24.58 10.97
CA TYR A 270 -9.75 -25.65 11.91
C TYR A 270 -10.19 -26.91 11.15
N ASP A 271 -9.73 -28.07 11.59
CA ASP A 271 -10.32 -29.37 11.27
C ASP A 271 -11.31 -29.73 12.38
N ASP A 272 -12.59 -29.47 12.15
CA ASP A 272 -13.63 -29.48 13.19
C ASP A 272 -13.26 -28.54 14.36
N ASP A 273 -12.88 -29.06 15.53
CA ASP A 273 -12.45 -28.28 16.70
C ASP A 273 -10.92 -28.22 16.87
N VAL A 274 -10.15 -28.82 15.95
CA VAL A 274 -8.69 -28.91 16.02
C VAL A 274 -8.05 -27.77 15.22
N PRO A 275 -7.26 -26.88 15.84
CA PRO A 275 -6.64 -25.78 15.12
C PRO A 275 -5.53 -26.27 14.18
N ILE A 276 -5.45 -25.66 13.01
CA ILE A 276 -4.35 -25.83 12.06
C ILE A 276 -3.53 -24.55 12.07
N TRP A 277 -2.25 -24.67 12.36
CA TRP A 277 -1.34 -23.54 12.56
C TRP A 277 -0.39 -23.37 11.39
N THR A 278 0.01 -22.13 11.14
CA THR A 278 1.24 -21.82 10.42
C THR A 278 2.22 -21.11 11.35
N ALA A 279 3.50 -21.40 11.18
CA ALA A 279 4.59 -20.79 11.94
C ALA A 279 5.90 -20.84 11.16
N MET A 280 6.85 -20.01 11.53
CA MET A 280 8.24 -20.02 11.05
C MET A 280 9.15 -20.37 12.22
N LYS A 281 10.20 -21.15 11.97
CA LYS A 281 11.22 -21.40 13.00
C LYS A 281 12.19 -20.23 13.09
N VAL A 282 12.69 -19.97 14.30
CA VAL A 282 13.67 -18.87 14.52
C VAL A 282 15.00 -19.15 13.80
N ASP A 283 15.48 -20.39 13.86
CA ASP A 283 16.81 -20.77 13.35
C ASP A 283 16.78 -21.41 11.94
N GLU A 284 15.60 -21.70 11.40
CA GLU A 284 15.44 -22.37 10.11
C GLU A 284 14.56 -21.51 9.18
N PRO A 285 15.08 -21.05 8.03
CA PRO A 285 14.26 -20.29 7.08
C PRO A 285 13.21 -21.22 6.46
N GLY A 286 11.94 -20.95 6.75
CA GLY A 286 10.84 -21.72 6.19
C GLY A 286 9.53 -21.50 6.91
N SER A 287 8.44 -21.77 6.19
CA SER A 287 7.09 -21.78 6.75
C SER A 287 6.70 -23.23 7.04
N CYS A 288 6.03 -23.44 8.17
CA CYS A 288 5.55 -24.73 8.62
C CYS A 288 4.02 -24.71 8.71
N LEU A 289 3.41 -25.88 8.50
CA LEU A 289 2.01 -26.17 8.70
C LEU A 289 1.91 -27.26 9.75
N ILE A 290 1.17 -27.01 10.84
CA ILE A 290 1.12 -27.85 12.03
C ILE A 290 -0.34 -28.20 12.32
N HIS A 291 -0.64 -29.48 12.49
CA HIS A 291 -1.96 -29.96 12.89
C HIS A 291 -2.05 -30.07 14.41
N ASP A 292 -3.08 -29.48 15.02
CA ASP A 292 -3.33 -29.43 16.47
C ASP A 292 -2.30 -28.58 17.23
N GLY A 293 -1.03 -28.99 17.18
CA GLY A 293 0.03 -28.32 17.91
C GLY A 293 -0.18 -28.42 19.43
N SER A 294 -1.03 -29.31 19.96
CA SER A 294 -1.21 -29.49 21.41
C SER A 294 -0.23 -30.47 22.06
N THR A 295 0.51 -31.25 21.26
CA THR A 295 1.57 -32.15 21.75
C THR A 295 2.88 -32.00 20.94
N PRO A 296 4.04 -32.42 21.48
CA PRO A 296 5.30 -32.42 20.72
C PRO A 296 5.31 -33.33 19.49
N ASP A 297 4.47 -34.38 19.51
CA ASP A 297 4.33 -35.32 18.40
C ASP A 297 3.30 -34.86 17.35
N SER A 298 2.85 -33.61 17.42
CA SER A 298 1.88 -33.05 16.48
C SER A 298 2.43 -33.09 15.05
N PRO A 299 1.67 -33.57 14.05
CA PRO A 299 2.13 -33.62 12.67
C PRO A 299 2.50 -32.23 12.15
N VAL A 300 3.70 -32.12 11.58
CA VAL A 300 4.24 -30.88 11.03
C VAL A 300 4.90 -31.14 9.67
N VAL A 301 4.73 -30.19 8.75
CA VAL A 301 5.50 -30.11 7.50
C VAL A 301 6.05 -28.70 7.36
N CYS A 302 7.31 -28.59 6.98
CA CYS A 302 7.98 -27.31 6.74
C CYS A 302 8.55 -27.28 5.33
N ALA A 303 8.54 -26.10 4.71
CA ALA A 303 9.24 -25.86 3.46
C ALA A 303 9.94 -24.50 3.49
N ASP A 304 11.15 -24.44 2.95
CA ASP A 304 11.89 -23.19 2.83
C ASP A 304 11.33 -22.32 1.69
N PRO A 305 11.58 -20.99 1.71
CA PRO A 305 11.04 -20.09 0.71
C PRO A 305 11.47 -20.40 -0.74
N GLN A 306 12.68 -20.97 -0.94
CA GLN A 306 13.15 -21.34 -2.27
C GLN A 306 12.35 -22.53 -2.80
N THR A 307 12.16 -23.58 -1.97
CA THR A 307 11.34 -24.74 -2.32
C THR A 307 9.91 -24.34 -2.68
N ILE A 308 9.28 -23.46 -1.90
CA ILE A 308 7.92 -22.96 -2.17
C ILE A 308 7.87 -22.21 -3.51
N ALA A 309 8.85 -21.35 -3.77
CA ALA A 309 8.92 -20.56 -5.00
C ALA A 309 9.19 -21.44 -6.25
N GLU A 310 10.13 -22.37 -6.15
CA GLU A 310 10.55 -23.25 -7.25
C GLU A 310 9.45 -24.23 -7.65
N GLN A 311 8.79 -24.83 -6.67
CA GLN A 311 7.75 -25.83 -6.92
C GLN A 311 6.38 -25.19 -7.21
N GLN A 312 6.22 -23.89 -6.93
CA GLN A 312 4.93 -23.20 -6.91
C GLN A 312 3.89 -23.98 -6.07
N ALA A 313 4.35 -24.78 -5.13
CA ALA A 313 3.56 -25.71 -4.34
C ALA A 313 3.41 -25.16 -2.93
N GLY A 314 2.20 -25.26 -2.40
CA GLY A 314 1.89 -24.88 -1.04
C GLY A 314 2.48 -25.84 0.00
N LEU A 315 2.24 -25.55 1.26
CA LEU A 315 2.50 -26.51 2.34
C LEU A 315 1.42 -27.58 2.32
N VAL A 316 1.81 -28.85 2.25
CA VAL A 316 0.89 -29.99 2.22
C VAL A 316 1.20 -30.92 3.38
N LEU A 317 0.26 -31.04 4.32
CA LEU A 317 0.34 -31.94 5.47
C LEU A 317 -0.71 -33.04 5.31
N ASN A 318 -0.30 -34.31 5.43
CA ASN A 318 -1.22 -35.45 5.45
C ASN A 318 -1.24 -36.02 6.86
N VAL A 319 -2.42 -36.08 7.48
CA VAL A 319 -2.64 -36.64 8.81
C VAL A 319 -3.49 -37.89 8.68
N VAL A 320 -3.04 -38.98 9.28
CA VAL A 320 -3.79 -40.25 9.30
C VAL A 320 -4.44 -40.40 10.66
N ASP A 321 -5.75 -40.56 10.69
CA ASP A 321 -6.49 -40.88 11.90
C ASP A 321 -6.09 -42.29 12.38
N PRO A 322 -5.52 -42.43 13.60
CA PRO A 322 -5.03 -43.70 14.10
C PRO A 322 -6.14 -44.73 14.37
N THR A 323 -7.39 -44.28 14.53
CA THR A 323 -8.56 -45.12 14.82
C THR A 323 -9.21 -45.61 13.54
N SER A 324 -9.46 -44.71 12.58
CA SER A 324 -10.19 -45.03 11.35
C SER A 324 -9.26 -45.40 10.18
N GLY A 325 -7.99 -45.02 10.23
CA GLY A 325 -7.05 -45.13 9.13
C GLY A 325 -7.35 -44.17 7.97
N ALA A 326 -8.32 -43.27 8.12
CA ALA A 326 -8.63 -42.26 7.12
C ALA A 326 -7.51 -41.21 7.05
N THR A 327 -7.25 -40.68 5.85
CA THR A 327 -6.23 -39.64 5.65
C THR A 327 -6.93 -38.31 5.38
N THR A 328 -6.55 -37.29 6.14
CA THR A 328 -6.92 -35.90 5.88
C THR A 328 -5.69 -35.15 5.33
N ARG A 329 -5.86 -34.53 4.18
CA ARG A 329 -4.86 -33.67 3.52
C ARG A 329 -5.20 -32.21 3.78
N PHE A 330 -4.24 -31.49 4.36
CA PHE A 330 -4.26 -30.04 4.57
C PHE A 330 -3.32 -29.38 3.57
N GLU A 331 -3.80 -28.38 2.85
CA GLU A 331 -3.01 -27.66 1.85
C GLU A 331 -3.16 -26.16 2.02
N LEU A 332 -2.04 -25.46 2.18
CA LEU A 332 -1.95 -24.01 2.29
C LEU A 332 -1.25 -23.44 1.05
N ALA A 333 -1.99 -22.76 0.18
CA ALA A 333 -1.48 -22.27 -1.09
C ALA A 333 -0.39 -21.18 -0.90
N PRO A 334 0.65 -21.15 -1.77
CA PRO A 334 1.79 -20.24 -1.61
C PRO A 334 1.56 -18.86 -2.24
N ASN A 335 0.61 -18.76 -3.18
CA ASN A 335 0.37 -17.57 -3.98
C ASN A 335 -1.13 -17.23 -3.99
N GLY A 336 -1.48 -15.97 -3.74
CA GLY A 336 -2.87 -15.49 -3.70
C GLY A 336 -3.40 -15.29 -2.28
N PRO A 337 -4.72 -15.11 -2.07
CA PRO A 337 -5.29 -15.11 -0.73
C PRO A 337 -4.97 -16.45 -0.07
N THR A 338 -4.31 -16.42 1.09
CA THR A 338 -3.97 -17.61 1.86
C THR A 338 -5.25 -18.26 2.38
N TYR A 339 -5.67 -19.38 1.77
CA TYR A 339 -6.74 -20.22 2.27
C TYR A 339 -6.23 -21.64 2.52
N LEU A 340 -6.75 -22.26 3.58
CA LEU A 340 -6.52 -23.66 3.90
C LEU A 340 -7.54 -24.53 3.16
N VAL A 341 -7.06 -25.53 2.42
CA VAL A 341 -7.91 -26.58 1.82
C VAL A 341 -7.78 -27.86 2.64
N ILE A 342 -8.91 -28.43 3.03
CA ILE A 342 -8.98 -29.70 3.78
C ILE A 342 -9.67 -30.74 2.88
N THR A 343 -8.95 -31.80 2.53
CA THR A 343 -9.47 -32.92 1.72
C THR A 343 -9.44 -34.19 2.55
N ARG A 344 -10.60 -34.83 2.74
CA ARG A 344 -10.72 -36.08 3.50
C ARG A 344 -10.87 -37.24 2.54
N GLU A 345 -9.92 -38.17 2.57
CA GLU A 345 -10.01 -39.43 1.82
C GLU A 345 -10.63 -40.49 2.73
N GLY A 346 -11.84 -40.96 2.37
CA GLY A 346 -12.60 -41.90 3.17
C GLY A 346 -11.88 -43.23 3.35
N GLY A 347 -11.52 -43.55 4.60
CA GLY A 347 -11.07 -44.87 5.00
C GLY A 347 -12.16 -45.91 4.74
N ALA A 348 -11.84 -46.98 4.02
CA ALA A 348 -12.76 -48.05 3.69
C ALA A 348 -13.21 -48.80 4.95
N LEU A 349 -14.32 -48.39 5.55
CA LEU A 349 -15.05 -49.17 6.54
C LEU A 349 -16.53 -49.20 6.17
N ASN A 350 -17.00 -50.41 5.83
CA ASN A 350 -18.37 -50.84 5.58
C ASN A 350 -18.91 -50.77 4.14
N ALA A 351 -18.27 -51.52 3.22
CA ALA A 351 -19.02 -52.26 2.21
C ALA A 351 -19.13 -53.73 2.65
N GLY A 352 -20.01 -53.99 3.61
CA GLY A 352 -20.24 -55.33 4.15
C GLY A 352 -21.58 -55.46 4.87
N GLY A 353 -22.50 -56.20 4.23
CA GLY A 353 -23.74 -56.76 4.79
C GLY A 353 -24.98 -55.89 4.56
N ASP A 354 -26.12 -56.39 4.11
CA ASP A 354 -26.60 -57.73 3.73
C ASP A 354 -27.84 -57.52 2.83
#